data_AF-A0A7V3MLL6-F1
#
_entry.id   AF-A0A7V3MLL6-F1
#
_cell.length_a   1.000
_cell.length_b   1.000
_cell.length_c   1.000
_cell.angle_alpha   90.00
_cell.angle_beta   90.00
_cell.angle_gamma   90.00
#
_symmetry.space_group_name_H-M   'P 1'
#
loop_
_entity.id
_entity.type
_entity.pdbx_description
1 polymer ?
#
loop_
_entity_poly.entity_id
_entity_poly.type
_entity_poly.pdbx_seq_one_letter_code
_entity_poly.pdbx_strand_id
1 'polypeptide(L)'
;VSCGIVCVKSRDGQRIDLRGVYGLDTAILATGFSMSIDDKSITAAVVRTGRPWVVEDMAAEPAAKRGLAARLGVASAFWVPMIVQDEAVGCMALGEKGARRSFGTEEVRLAQVLANSAASAVRTALLDEAVEVSHAYWQRTFDTISDPILVIDKSGRVLRANAAVASRLNTTTFSLLGEECERVVSGLDRNLISRVISSGCAQYLGRMEIGGHSCHIRACPLACPRGETAAVVVHAVPAAAERKLAA
;
A
#
# COMPACT_ATOMS: atom_id res chain seq x y z
N VAL A 1 -36.45 -13.42 -2.00
CA VAL A 1 -35.36 -13.29 -3.02
C VAL A 1 -34.11 -12.99 -2.26
N SER A 2 -33.15 -13.91 -2.29
CA SER A 2 -31.92 -13.78 -1.51
C SER A 2 -31.07 -12.65 -2.08
N CYS A 3 -30.47 -11.88 -1.20
CA CYS A 3 -29.57 -10.79 -1.52
C CYS A 3 -28.41 -10.75 -0.54
N GLY A 4 -27.35 -10.05 -0.92
CA GLY A 4 -26.21 -9.85 -0.04
C GLY A 4 -25.38 -8.66 -0.44
N ILE A 5 -24.58 -8.19 0.51
CA ILE A 5 -23.60 -7.12 0.30
C ILE A 5 -22.28 -7.47 0.97
N VAL A 6 -21.20 -6.94 0.41
CA VAL A 6 -19.87 -6.94 1.01
C VAL A 6 -19.43 -5.50 1.18
N CYS A 7 -19.07 -5.14 2.40
CA CYS A 7 -18.53 -3.83 2.73
C CYS A 7 -17.12 -3.99 3.32
N VAL A 8 -16.20 -3.11 2.92
CA VAL A 8 -14.78 -3.18 3.31
C VAL A 8 -14.41 -1.87 4.00
N LYS A 9 -13.65 -1.97 5.08
CA LYS A 9 -13.11 -0.81 5.81
C LYS A 9 -12.11 -0.05 4.92
N SER A 10 -12.18 1.27 4.92
CA SER A 10 -11.20 2.11 4.23
C SER A 10 -9.81 1.97 4.84
N ARG A 11 -8.77 2.35 4.09
CA ARG A 11 -7.37 2.25 4.56
C ARG A 11 -7.08 3.07 5.82
N ASP A 12 -7.72 4.23 5.98
CA ASP A 12 -7.61 5.07 7.17
C ASP A 12 -8.42 4.54 8.37
N GLY A 13 -9.22 3.49 8.14
CA GLY A 13 -10.07 2.85 9.14
C GLY A 13 -11.30 3.65 9.57
N GLN A 14 -11.55 4.82 8.98
CA GLN A 14 -12.61 5.74 9.41
C GLN A 14 -13.94 5.48 8.69
N ARG A 15 -13.91 4.75 7.58
CA ARG A 15 -15.08 4.52 6.73
C ARG A 15 -15.24 3.04 6.39
N ILE A 16 -16.45 2.71 5.97
CA ILE A 16 -16.83 1.39 5.48
C ILE A 16 -17.50 1.60 4.12
N ASP A 17 -16.90 1.04 3.08
CA ASP A 17 -17.34 1.20 1.69
C ASP A 17 -18.05 -0.05 1.19
N LEU A 18 -19.14 0.11 0.45
CA LEU A 18 -19.77 -1.00 -0.26
C LEU A 18 -18.91 -1.42 -1.45
N ARG A 19 -18.52 -2.69 -1.51
CA ARG A 19 -17.62 -3.24 -2.54
C ARG A 19 -18.22 -4.38 -3.36
N GLY A 20 -19.32 -4.98 -2.89
CA GLY A 20 -20.00 -6.04 -3.62
C GLY A 20 -21.49 -6.10 -3.27
N VAL A 21 -22.29 -6.51 -4.24
CA VAL A 21 -23.72 -6.77 -4.07
C VAL A 21 -24.10 -8.06 -4.80
N TYR A 22 -25.10 -8.76 -4.28
CA TYR A 22 -25.72 -9.93 -4.90
C TYR A 22 -27.24 -9.81 -4.74
N GLY A 23 -28.01 -10.17 -5.78
CA GLY A 23 -29.48 -10.08 -5.73
C GLY A 23 -30.04 -8.67 -5.56
N LEU A 24 -29.21 -7.63 -5.79
CA LEU A 24 -29.53 -6.21 -5.72
C LEU A 24 -29.10 -5.52 -7.02
N ASP A 25 -29.65 -4.33 -7.27
CA ASP A 25 -29.24 -3.51 -8.40
C ASP A 25 -27.75 -3.10 -8.27
N THR A 26 -26.95 -3.43 -9.27
CA THR A 26 -25.51 -3.14 -9.29
C THR A 26 -25.22 -1.64 -9.44
N ALA A 27 -26.19 -0.83 -9.89
CA ALA A 27 -26.07 0.62 -9.92
C ALA A 27 -25.75 1.23 -8.54
N ILE A 28 -26.10 0.54 -7.45
CA ILE A 28 -25.77 0.96 -6.09
C ILE A 28 -24.24 1.04 -5.89
N LEU A 29 -23.45 0.18 -6.53
CA LEU A 29 -21.99 0.24 -6.45
C LEU A 29 -21.45 1.54 -7.06
N ALA A 30 -22.07 2.01 -8.16
CA ALA A 30 -21.66 3.25 -8.82
C ALA A 30 -21.95 4.51 -7.98
N THR A 31 -22.81 4.42 -6.97
CA THR A 31 -23.07 5.55 -6.05
C THR A 31 -21.91 5.85 -5.11
N GLY A 32 -20.92 4.94 -4.99
CA GLY A 32 -19.82 5.09 -4.04
C GLY A 32 -20.31 5.04 -2.59
N PHE A 33 -21.37 4.28 -2.32
CA PHE A 33 -21.98 4.21 -0.99
C PHE A 33 -20.95 3.85 0.08
N SER A 34 -20.85 4.72 1.08
CA SER A 34 -19.84 4.65 2.12
C SER A 34 -20.40 5.30 3.39
N MET A 35 -20.03 4.75 4.54
CA MET A 35 -20.47 5.22 5.86
C MET A 35 -19.30 5.38 6.81
N SER A 36 -19.46 6.17 7.86
CA SER A 36 -18.48 6.24 8.95
C SER A 36 -18.46 4.93 9.75
N ILE A 37 -17.29 4.55 10.28
CA ILE A 37 -17.17 3.47 11.27
C ILE A 37 -17.99 3.75 12.54
N ASP A 38 -18.28 5.03 12.81
CA ASP A 38 -19.06 5.46 13.97
C ASP A 38 -20.57 5.55 13.71
N ASP A 39 -21.00 5.23 12.48
CA ASP A 39 -22.40 5.23 12.11
C ASP A 39 -23.24 4.30 13.01
N LYS A 40 -24.53 4.61 13.12
CA LYS A 40 -25.48 3.87 13.98
C LYS A 40 -26.13 2.67 13.27
N SER A 41 -25.61 2.27 12.11
CA SER A 41 -26.05 1.09 11.38
C SER A 41 -25.52 -0.21 11.98
N ILE A 42 -26.23 -1.31 11.70
CA ILE A 42 -25.82 -2.67 12.07
C ILE A 42 -24.47 -3.01 11.45
N THR A 43 -24.23 -2.63 10.19
CA THR A 43 -22.94 -2.84 9.50
C THR A 43 -21.78 -2.23 10.30
N ALA A 44 -21.88 -0.97 10.71
CA ALA A 44 -20.85 -0.32 11.51
C ALA A 44 -20.68 -0.97 12.89
N ALA A 45 -21.76 -1.37 13.54
CA ALA A 45 -21.71 -2.10 14.81
C ALA A 45 -20.98 -3.46 14.68
N VAL A 46 -21.25 -4.22 13.62
CA VAL A 46 -20.61 -5.52 13.36
C VAL A 46 -19.11 -5.35 13.12
N VAL A 47 -18.71 -4.35 12.33
CA VAL A 47 -17.28 -4.06 12.12
C VAL A 47 -16.60 -3.65 13.42
N ARG A 48 -17.21 -2.79 14.24
CA ARG A 48 -16.62 -2.35 15.53
C ARG A 48 -16.52 -3.46 16.56
N THR A 49 -17.55 -4.29 16.67
CA THR A 49 -17.64 -5.33 17.72
C THR A 49 -16.96 -6.63 17.32
N GLY A 50 -16.76 -6.88 16.03
CA GLY A 50 -16.27 -8.16 15.53
C GLY A 50 -17.24 -9.31 15.79
N ARG A 51 -18.54 -9.04 15.97
CA ARG A 51 -19.56 -10.05 16.31
C ARG A 51 -20.66 -10.11 15.25
N PRO A 52 -21.16 -11.31 14.89
CA PRO A 52 -22.32 -11.45 14.02
C PRO A 52 -23.57 -10.81 14.62
N TRP A 53 -24.47 -10.37 13.75
CA TRP A 53 -25.79 -9.85 14.12
C TRP A 53 -26.84 -10.51 13.23
N VAL A 54 -27.92 -11.04 13.81
CA VAL A 54 -29.04 -11.65 13.06
C VAL A 54 -30.32 -10.86 13.31
N VAL A 55 -31.09 -10.59 12.26
CA VAL A 55 -32.39 -9.90 12.31
C VAL A 55 -33.41 -10.65 11.46
N GLU A 56 -34.37 -11.29 12.10
CA GLU A 56 -35.43 -12.06 11.43
C GLU A 56 -36.59 -11.17 10.95
N ASP A 57 -36.77 -10.00 11.57
CA ASP A 57 -37.78 -9.01 11.18
C ASP A 57 -37.21 -7.59 11.19
N MET A 58 -36.83 -7.12 10.01
CA MET A 58 -36.23 -5.79 9.82
C MET A 58 -37.19 -4.65 10.18
N ALA A 59 -38.51 -4.87 10.14
CA ALA A 59 -39.49 -3.86 10.51
C ALA A 59 -39.53 -3.62 12.03
N ALA A 60 -39.26 -4.68 12.81
CA ALA A 60 -39.24 -4.65 14.27
C ALA A 60 -37.91 -4.15 14.84
N GLU A 61 -36.81 -4.28 14.10
CA GLU A 61 -35.46 -3.91 14.55
C GLU A 61 -35.18 -2.40 14.36
N PRO A 62 -35.04 -1.59 15.43
CA PRO A 62 -34.78 -0.16 15.29
C PRO A 62 -33.46 0.16 14.60
N ALA A 63 -32.40 -0.63 14.81
CA ALA A 63 -31.10 -0.41 14.18
C ALA A 63 -31.12 -0.67 12.66
N ALA A 64 -32.06 -1.51 12.19
CA ALA A 64 -32.22 -1.86 10.79
C ALA A 64 -32.82 -0.73 9.95
N LYS A 65 -33.58 0.19 10.57
CA LYS A 65 -34.34 1.26 9.88
C LYS A 65 -33.45 2.33 9.23
N ARG A 66 -32.18 2.40 9.59
CA ARG A 66 -31.22 3.42 9.11
C ARG A 66 -30.29 2.92 8.01
N GLY A 67 -30.23 1.61 7.81
CA GLY A 67 -29.26 0.99 6.90
C GLY A 67 -29.74 0.90 5.45
N LEU A 68 -28.79 0.61 4.56
CA LEU A 68 -29.06 0.32 3.15
C LEU A 68 -30.11 -0.79 2.96
N ALA A 69 -30.10 -1.80 3.84
CA ALA A 69 -31.04 -2.92 3.79
C ALA A 69 -32.52 -2.49 3.88
N ALA A 70 -32.85 -1.49 4.72
CA ALA A 70 -34.21 -0.95 4.80
C ALA A 70 -34.63 -0.26 3.51
N ARG A 71 -33.73 0.51 2.88
CA ARG A 71 -34.00 1.20 1.60
C ARG A 71 -34.20 0.24 0.43
N LEU A 72 -33.68 -0.99 0.55
CA LEU A 72 -33.73 -2.03 -0.47
C LEU A 72 -34.85 -3.06 -0.26
N GLY A 73 -35.70 -2.88 0.75
CA GLY A 73 -36.84 -3.76 1.01
C GLY A 73 -36.44 -5.15 1.51
N VAL A 74 -35.30 -5.24 2.22
CA VAL A 74 -34.87 -6.48 2.88
C VAL A 74 -35.73 -6.71 4.13
N ALA A 75 -36.34 -7.88 4.23
CA ALA A 75 -37.29 -8.23 5.29
C ALA A 75 -36.62 -8.95 6.47
N SER A 76 -35.55 -9.70 6.19
CA SER A 76 -34.72 -10.40 7.18
C SER A 76 -33.28 -10.50 6.68
N ALA A 77 -32.30 -10.41 7.58
CA ALA A 77 -30.89 -10.48 7.22
C ALA A 77 -30.02 -10.87 8.41
N PHE A 78 -28.81 -11.33 8.12
CA PHE A 78 -27.74 -11.42 9.09
C PHE A 78 -26.44 -10.84 8.54
N TRP A 79 -25.59 -10.40 9.46
CA TRP A 79 -24.31 -9.78 9.20
C TRP A 79 -23.24 -10.60 9.90
N VAL A 80 -22.13 -10.84 9.20
CA VAL A 80 -20.94 -11.48 9.75
C VAL A 80 -19.73 -10.57 9.49
N PRO A 81 -18.88 -10.35 10.50
CA PRO A 81 -17.64 -9.61 10.33
C PRO A 81 -16.70 -10.38 9.41
N MET A 82 -15.93 -9.65 8.60
CA MET A 82 -14.84 -10.21 7.82
C MET A 82 -13.55 -10.05 8.64
N ILE A 83 -13.09 -11.13 9.30
CA ILE A 83 -12.00 -11.05 10.29
C ILE A 83 -10.70 -11.64 9.73
N VAL A 84 -9.59 -10.94 9.95
CA VAL A 84 -8.26 -11.50 9.72
C VAL A 84 -7.31 -11.05 10.83
N GLN A 85 -6.62 -12.00 11.49
CA GLN A 85 -5.77 -11.73 12.68
C GLN A 85 -6.47 -10.85 13.72
N ASP A 86 -7.69 -11.24 14.12
CA ASP A 86 -8.53 -10.59 15.13
C ASP A 86 -8.99 -9.16 14.81
N GLU A 87 -8.71 -8.65 13.61
CA GLU A 87 -9.24 -7.37 13.13
C GLU A 87 -10.36 -7.59 12.09
N ALA A 88 -11.48 -6.89 12.28
CA ALA A 88 -12.53 -6.80 11.27
C ALA A 88 -12.11 -5.83 10.15
N VAL A 89 -11.80 -6.39 8.98
CA VAL A 89 -11.48 -5.61 7.77
C VAL A 89 -12.72 -5.20 6.98
N GLY A 90 -13.90 -5.68 7.39
CA GLY A 90 -15.16 -5.41 6.71
C GLY A 90 -16.34 -6.18 7.29
N CYS A 91 -17.44 -6.21 6.55
CA CYS A 91 -18.67 -6.90 6.91
C CYS A 91 -19.29 -7.52 5.66
N MET A 92 -19.76 -8.76 5.78
CA MET A 92 -20.62 -9.40 4.79
C MET A 92 -22.02 -9.51 5.38
N ALA A 93 -23.04 -9.18 4.59
CA ALA A 93 -24.43 -9.32 4.98
C ALA A 93 -25.21 -10.11 3.94
N LEU A 94 -26.12 -10.96 4.41
CA LEU A 94 -26.96 -11.84 3.61
C LEU A 94 -28.40 -11.67 4.10
N GLY A 95 -29.36 -11.63 3.19
CA GLY A 95 -30.76 -11.42 3.56
C GLY A 95 -31.76 -11.86 2.52
N GLU A 96 -33.03 -11.75 2.88
CA GLU A 96 -34.17 -12.06 2.01
C GLU A 96 -35.02 -10.81 1.80
N LYS A 97 -35.32 -10.53 0.52
CA LYS A 97 -36.30 -9.50 0.13
C LYS A 97 -37.71 -10.08 0.17
N GLY A 98 -38.65 -9.27 0.65
CA GLY A 98 -40.10 -9.50 0.56
C GLY A 98 -40.68 -10.50 1.57
N ALA A 99 -39.89 -11.44 2.10
CA ALA A 99 -40.34 -12.41 3.10
C ALA A 99 -39.36 -12.53 4.27
N ARG A 100 -39.91 -12.73 5.47
CA ARG A 100 -39.13 -13.03 6.67
C ARG A 100 -38.59 -14.45 6.59
N ARG A 101 -37.39 -14.65 7.12
CA ARG A 101 -36.72 -15.95 7.23
C ARG A 101 -35.93 -15.98 8.54
N SER A 102 -35.98 -17.13 9.20
CA SER A 102 -35.08 -17.45 10.31
C SER A 102 -33.78 -18.02 9.76
N PHE A 103 -32.66 -17.62 10.37
CA PHE A 103 -31.31 -18.08 10.00
C PHE A 103 -30.78 -18.98 11.11
N GLY A 104 -30.45 -20.23 10.76
CA GLY A 104 -29.91 -21.19 11.72
C GLY A 104 -28.48 -20.85 12.13
N THR A 105 -28.05 -21.36 13.28
CA THR A 105 -26.67 -21.15 13.77
C THR A 105 -25.62 -21.70 12.82
N GLU A 106 -25.86 -22.84 12.18
CA GLU A 106 -24.94 -23.43 11.20
C GLU A 106 -24.84 -22.60 9.92
N GLU A 107 -25.93 -21.97 9.49
CA GLU A 107 -25.92 -21.07 8.32
C GLU A 107 -25.06 -19.83 8.59
N VAL A 108 -25.23 -19.20 9.77
CA VAL A 108 -24.40 -18.06 10.18
C VAL A 108 -22.94 -18.47 10.34
N ARG A 109 -22.68 -19.67 10.89
CA ARG A 109 -21.32 -20.21 11.06
C ARG A 109 -20.64 -20.45 9.72
N LEU A 110 -21.33 -21.05 8.75
CA LEU A 110 -20.79 -21.24 7.40
C LEU A 110 -20.48 -19.89 6.74
N ALA A 111 -21.39 -18.94 6.84
CA ALA A 111 -21.17 -17.59 6.33
C ALA A 111 -19.97 -16.90 7.00
N GLN A 112 -19.75 -17.10 8.30
CA GLN A 112 -18.57 -16.57 9.00
C GLN A 112 -17.26 -17.16 8.45
N VAL A 113 -17.22 -18.45 8.15
CA VAL A 113 -16.05 -19.11 7.53
C VAL A 113 -15.75 -18.50 6.16
N LEU A 114 -16.79 -18.33 5.33
CA LEU A 114 -16.65 -17.71 4.01
C LEU A 114 -16.22 -16.24 4.13
N ALA A 115 -16.77 -15.51 5.09
CA ALA A 115 -16.40 -14.12 5.36
C ALA A 115 -14.91 -14.00 5.69
N ASN A 116 -14.38 -14.87 6.56
CA ASN A 116 -12.96 -14.86 6.95
C ASN A 116 -12.04 -15.23 5.79
N SER A 117 -12.46 -16.16 4.93
CA SER A 117 -11.72 -16.50 3.70
C SER A 117 -11.67 -15.30 2.75
N ALA A 118 -12.81 -14.64 2.52
CA ALA A 118 -12.89 -13.44 1.69
C ALA A 118 -12.06 -12.28 2.28
N ALA A 119 -12.10 -12.12 3.60
CA ALA A 119 -11.33 -11.13 4.35
C ALA A 119 -9.83 -11.26 4.08
N SER A 120 -9.33 -12.49 4.07
CA SER A 120 -7.92 -12.78 3.80
C SER A 120 -7.53 -12.37 2.37
N ALA A 121 -8.34 -12.71 1.37
CA ALA A 121 -8.10 -12.31 -0.03
C ALA A 121 -8.15 -10.78 -0.22
N VAL A 122 -9.13 -10.11 0.39
CA VAL A 122 -9.24 -8.65 0.36
C VAL A 122 -8.00 -8.01 0.99
N ARG A 123 -7.52 -8.51 2.13
CA ARG A 123 -6.32 -7.98 2.77
C ARG A 123 -5.07 -8.15 1.92
N THR A 124 -4.89 -9.30 1.29
CA THR A 124 -3.77 -9.54 0.36
C THR A 124 -3.81 -8.55 -0.80
N ALA A 125 -4.95 -8.39 -1.47
CA ALA A 125 -5.07 -7.45 -2.59
C ALA A 125 -4.80 -5.99 -2.17
N LEU A 126 -5.26 -5.58 -0.99
CA LEU A 126 -4.98 -4.24 -0.46
C LEU A 126 -3.49 -4.04 -0.11
N LEU A 127 -2.81 -5.08 0.36
CA LEU A 127 -1.36 -5.05 0.62
C LEU A 127 -0.57 -4.99 -0.68
N ASP A 128 -0.95 -5.78 -1.68
CA ASP A 128 -0.30 -5.79 -3.00
C ASP A 128 -0.41 -4.41 -3.68
N GLU A 129 -1.60 -3.81 -3.66
CA GLU A 129 -1.81 -2.44 -4.16
C GLU A 129 -1.00 -1.41 -3.35
N ALA A 130 -0.84 -1.58 -2.04
CA ALA A 130 -0.01 -0.70 -1.21
C ALA A 130 1.49 -0.85 -1.54
N VAL A 131 1.95 -2.06 -1.86
CA VAL A 131 3.31 -2.33 -2.33
C VAL A 131 3.53 -1.66 -3.69
N GLU A 132 2.62 -1.82 -4.65
CA GLU A 132 2.73 -1.17 -5.96
C GLU A 132 2.74 0.36 -5.87
N VAL A 133 1.87 0.95 -5.04
CA VAL A 133 1.85 2.40 -4.80
C VAL A 133 3.12 2.88 -4.09
N SER A 134 3.64 2.12 -3.13
CA SER A 134 4.93 2.41 -2.48
C SER A 134 6.07 2.40 -3.50
N HIS A 135 6.14 1.38 -4.35
CA HIS A 135 7.13 1.30 -5.43
C HIS A 135 7.03 2.47 -6.42
N ALA A 136 5.82 2.86 -6.83
CA ALA A 136 5.60 3.99 -7.73
C ALA A 136 5.93 5.35 -7.07
N TYR A 137 5.66 5.50 -5.77
CA TYR A 137 6.00 6.70 -5.01
C TYR A 137 7.52 6.84 -4.82
N TRP A 138 8.22 5.74 -4.55
CA TRP A 138 9.68 5.70 -4.53
C TRP A 138 10.28 6.08 -5.88
N GLN A 139 9.76 5.53 -6.99
CA GLN A 139 10.23 5.88 -8.34
C GLN A 139 10.05 7.37 -8.66
N ARG A 140 8.87 7.94 -8.38
CA ARG A 140 8.59 9.37 -8.66
C ARG A 140 9.41 10.32 -7.78
N THR A 141 9.61 9.98 -6.51
CA THR A 141 10.43 10.82 -5.61
C THR A 141 11.91 10.73 -5.98
N PHE A 142 12.38 9.55 -6.39
CA PHE A 142 13.77 9.33 -6.83
C PHE A 142 14.09 10.07 -8.15
N ASP A 143 13.17 10.08 -9.11
CA ASP A 143 13.35 10.72 -10.42
C ASP A 143 13.12 12.24 -10.43
N THR A 144 12.45 12.80 -9.42
CA THR A 144 12.25 14.26 -9.29
C THR A 144 13.41 14.97 -8.59
N ILE A 145 14.33 14.23 -7.94
CA ILE A 145 15.53 14.81 -7.34
C ILE A 145 16.49 15.23 -8.47
N SER A 146 16.83 16.52 -8.51
CA SER A 146 17.75 17.08 -9.52
C SER A 146 19.21 16.69 -9.32
N ASP A 147 19.58 16.22 -8.14
CA ASP A 147 20.92 15.69 -7.87
C ASP A 147 21.06 14.29 -8.47
N PRO A 148 22.16 13.95 -9.16
CA PRO A 148 22.40 12.59 -9.60
C PRO A 148 22.50 11.62 -8.41
N ILE A 149 21.67 10.57 -8.44
CA ILE A 149 21.69 9.48 -7.46
C ILE A 149 21.84 8.14 -8.18
N LEU A 150 22.77 7.34 -7.69
CA LEU A 150 23.05 5.97 -8.12
C LEU A 150 22.88 5.02 -6.94
N VAL A 151 22.36 3.82 -7.20
CA VAL A 151 22.41 2.71 -6.26
C VAL A 151 23.27 1.63 -6.90
N ILE A 152 24.29 1.18 -6.18
CA ILE A 152 25.26 0.18 -6.66
C ILE A 152 25.27 -1.04 -5.74
N ASP A 153 25.61 -2.20 -6.28
CA ASP A 153 25.87 -3.39 -5.50
C ASP A 153 27.26 -3.37 -4.84
N LYS A 154 27.56 -4.40 -4.04
CA LYS A 154 28.86 -4.57 -3.37
C LYS A 154 30.05 -4.72 -4.32
N SER A 155 29.81 -5.01 -5.60
CA SER A 155 30.84 -5.13 -6.63
C SER A 155 31.06 -3.83 -7.40
N GLY A 156 30.29 -2.78 -7.11
CA GLY A 156 30.35 -1.49 -7.78
C GLY A 156 29.55 -1.44 -9.08
N ARG A 157 28.61 -2.37 -9.32
CA ARG A 157 27.72 -2.33 -10.48
C ARG A 157 26.44 -1.57 -10.19
N VAL A 158 25.96 -0.81 -11.16
CA VAL A 158 24.76 0.01 -11.02
C VAL A 158 23.51 -0.86 -10.97
N LEU A 159 22.82 -0.83 -9.84
CA LEU A 159 21.50 -1.42 -9.66
C LEU A 159 20.38 -0.46 -10.07
N ARG A 160 20.58 0.86 -9.86
CA ARG A 160 19.64 1.94 -10.21
C ARG A 160 20.36 3.26 -10.46
N ALA A 161 19.78 4.11 -11.30
CA ALA A 161 20.19 5.49 -11.54
C ALA A 161 18.92 6.36 -11.71
N ASN A 162 18.89 7.57 -11.15
CA ASN A 162 17.77 8.48 -11.35
C ASN A 162 17.88 9.25 -12.69
N ALA A 163 16.79 9.89 -13.10
CA ALA A 163 16.73 10.71 -14.31
C ALA A 163 17.83 11.80 -14.39
N ALA A 164 18.27 12.34 -13.25
CA ALA A 164 19.34 13.33 -13.19
C ALA A 164 20.70 12.78 -13.67
N VAL A 165 21.06 11.54 -13.30
CA VAL A 165 22.29 10.88 -13.82
C VAL A 165 22.18 10.68 -15.34
N ALA A 166 21.06 10.12 -15.80
CA ALA A 166 20.83 9.83 -17.21
C ALA A 166 20.91 11.10 -18.07
N SER A 167 20.26 12.19 -17.63
CA SER A 167 20.30 13.49 -18.29
C SER A 167 21.73 14.04 -18.36
N ARG A 168 22.51 13.91 -17.29
CA ARG A 168 23.88 14.42 -17.20
C ARG A 168 24.87 13.68 -18.09
N LEU A 169 24.59 12.41 -18.36
CA LEU A 169 25.37 11.55 -19.25
C LEU A 169 24.80 11.49 -20.68
N ASN A 170 23.73 12.24 -20.98
CA ASN A 170 23.00 12.19 -22.25
C ASN A 170 22.65 10.74 -22.67
N THR A 171 22.14 9.96 -21.71
CA THR A 171 21.82 8.54 -21.88
C THR A 171 20.48 8.19 -21.22
N THR A 172 20.12 6.91 -21.23
CA THR A 172 18.92 6.41 -20.53
C THR A 172 19.30 5.69 -19.24
N THR A 173 18.42 5.70 -18.24
CA THR A 173 18.62 4.95 -16.99
C THR A 173 18.78 3.45 -17.26
N PHE A 174 18.10 2.93 -18.28
CA PHE A 174 18.22 1.53 -18.71
C PHE A 174 19.64 1.18 -19.18
N SER A 175 20.27 2.04 -19.98
CA SER A 175 21.65 1.85 -20.46
C SER A 175 22.69 1.86 -19.34
N LEU A 176 22.36 2.42 -18.17
CA LEU A 176 23.24 2.46 -17.01
C LEU A 176 23.11 1.23 -16.12
N LEU A 177 22.07 0.41 -16.25
CA LEU A 177 21.88 -0.76 -15.39
C LEU A 177 22.95 -1.83 -15.67
N GLY A 178 23.59 -2.32 -14.61
CA GLY A 178 24.63 -3.34 -14.67
C GLY A 178 26.03 -2.82 -15.04
N GLU A 179 26.13 -1.57 -15.48
CA GLU A 179 27.40 -0.91 -15.78
C GLU A 179 28.26 -0.73 -14.52
N GLU A 180 29.57 -0.65 -14.73
CA GLU A 180 30.50 -0.34 -13.65
C GLU A 180 30.37 1.13 -13.27
N CYS A 181 30.17 1.42 -11.98
CA CYS A 181 29.94 2.78 -11.51
C CYS A 181 31.12 3.73 -11.78
N GLU A 182 32.34 3.21 -11.91
CA GLU A 182 33.52 3.98 -12.27
C GLU A 182 33.42 4.59 -13.69
N ARG A 183 32.65 3.94 -14.59
CA ARG A 183 32.33 4.49 -15.92
C ARG A 183 31.31 5.62 -15.88
N VAL A 184 30.53 5.69 -14.80
CA VAL A 184 29.45 6.66 -14.59
C VAL A 184 29.96 7.86 -13.79
N VAL A 185 30.81 7.61 -12.78
CA VAL A 185 31.43 8.60 -11.90
C VAL A 185 32.94 8.47 -12.01
N SER A 186 33.58 9.36 -12.77
CA SER A 186 35.03 9.34 -12.97
C SER A 186 35.76 9.63 -11.66
N GLY A 187 36.66 8.74 -11.26
CA GLY A 187 37.42 8.82 -10.00
C GLY A 187 36.77 8.11 -8.81
N LEU A 188 35.57 7.55 -8.98
CA LEU A 188 35.00 6.61 -8.03
C LEU A 188 35.59 5.23 -8.30
N ASP A 189 36.34 4.66 -7.35
CA ASP A 189 36.97 3.34 -7.49
C ASP A 189 36.40 2.30 -6.50
N ARG A 190 36.66 1.02 -6.78
CA ARG A 190 36.26 -0.11 -5.90
C ARG A 190 36.79 -0.01 -4.47
N ASN A 191 37.95 0.62 -4.23
CA ASN A 191 38.51 0.74 -2.88
C ASN A 191 37.68 1.71 -2.05
N LEU A 192 37.23 2.83 -2.62
CA LEU A 192 36.34 3.78 -1.97
C LEU A 192 35.00 3.14 -1.61
N ILE A 193 34.43 2.34 -2.50
CA ILE A 193 33.17 1.62 -2.26
C ILE A 193 33.35 0.61 -1.12
N SER A 194 34.43 -0.17 -1.15
CA SER A 194 34.76 -1.15 -0.10
C SER A 194 34.93 -0.48 1.27
N ARG A 195 35.54 0.72 1.31
CA ARG A 195 35.67 1.52 2.54
C ARG A 195 34.31 1.94 3.10
N VAL A 196 33.40 2.42 2.25
CA VAL A 196 32.03 2.79 2.68
C VAL A 196 31.31 1.59 3.28
N ILE A 197 31.34 0.45 2.59
CA ILE A 197 30.71 -0.79 3.03
C ILE A 197 31.28 -1.23 4.38
N SER A 198 32.61 -1.27 4.52
CA SER A 198 33.28 -1.70 5.75
C SER A 198 33.01 -0.79 6.94
N SER A 199 32.81 0.51 6.69
CA SER A 199 32.53 1.48 7.77
C SER A 199 31.10 1.44 8.28
N GLY A 200 30.16 0.89 7.49
CA GLY A 200 28.73 0.88 7.82
C GLY A 200 28.08 2.28 7.93
N CYS A 201 28.80 3.35 7.60
CA CYS A 201 28.34 4.74 7.76
C CYS A 201 28.48 5.54 6.45
N ALA A 202 27.70 6.62 6.33
CA ALA A 202 27.82 7.52 5.19
C ALA A 202 29.18 8.24 5.16
N GLN A 203 29.81 8.29 3.99
CA GLN A 203 31.10 8.96 3.79
C GLN A 203 31.06 9.97 2.66
N TYR A 204 31.87 11.02 2.81
CA TYR A 204 32.22 11.92 1.73
C TYR A 204 33.44 11.36 0.99
N LEU A 205 33.29 11.12 -0.32
CA LEU A 205 34.32 10.50 -1.14
C LEU A 205 35.18 11.52 -1.90
N GLY A 206 34.83 12.80 -1.83
CA GLY A 206 35.56 13.87 -2.48
C GLY A 206 34.85 14.45 -3.69
N ARG A 207 35.59 15.23 -4.46
CA ARG A 207 35.14 15.88 -5.68
C ARG A 207 35.52 15.00 -6.88
N MET A 208 34.52 14.65 -7.69
CA MET A 208 34.63 13.76 -8.84
C MET A 208 33.80 14.31 -10.01
N GLU A 209 33.73 13.56 -11.12
CA GLU A 209 33.00 14.00 -12.32
C GLU A 209 31.92 13.03 -12.77
N ILE A 210 30.81 13.57 -13.25
CA ILE A 210 29.73 12.82 -13.92
C ILE A 210 29.45 13.54 -15.23
N GLY A 211 29.73 12.89 -16.37
CA GLY A 211 29.52 13.48 -17.69
C GLY A 211 30.27 14.79 -17.90
N GLY A 212 31.51 14.88 -17.43
CA GLY A 212 32.34 16.10 -17.49
C GLY A 212 31.92 17.22 -16.51
N HIS A 213 30.96 16.97 -15.62
CA HIS A 213 30.53 17.94 -14.62
C HIS A 213 31.05 17.58 -13.24
N SER A 214 31.69 18.55 -12.60
CA SER A 214 32.26 18.37 -11.28
C SER A 214 31.20 18.33 -10.16
N CYS A 215 31.26 17.29 -9.32
CA CYS A 215 30.31 17.02 -8.25
C CYS A 215 31.03 16.61 -6.96
N HIS A 216 30.42 16.92 -5.83
CA HIS A 216 30.75 16.35 -4.54
C HIS A 216 30.04 15.03 -4.35
N ILE A 217 30.78 13.96 -4.06
CA ILE A 217 30.23 12.61 -3.95
C ILE A 217 30.10 12.21 -2.49
N ARG A 218 28.89 11.82 -2.11
CA ARG A 218 28.58 11.19 -0.83
C ARG A 218 28.07 9.78 -1.08
N ALA A 219 28.53 8.82 -0.29
CA ALA A 219 28.13 7.43 -0.38
C ALA A 219 27.57 6.95 0.95
N CYS A 220 26.39 6.34 0.95
CA CYS A 220 25.75 5.77 2.13
C CYS A 220 25.53 4.26 1.94
N PRO A 221 26.00 3.40 2.87
CA PRO A 221 25.68 1.98 2.82
C PRO A 221 24.20 1.78 3.12
N LEU A 222 23.59 0.83 2.41
CA LEU A 222 22.22 0.37 2.64
C LEU A 222 22.29 -1.02 3.27
N ALA A 223 21.89 -1.10 4.54
CA ALA A 223 21.82 -2.37 5.27
C ALA A 223 20.54 -3.13 4.90
N CYS A 224 20.67 -4.44 4.70
CA CYS A 224 19.56 -5.38 4.66
C CYS A 224 19.02 -5.58 6.10
N PRO A 225 17.73 -5.93 6.29
CA PRO A 225 17.18 -6.33 7.58
C PRO A 225 17.96 -7.45 8.31
N ARG A 226 18.80 -8.20 7.59
CA ARG A 226 19.70 -9.23 8.14
C ARG A 226 21.02 -8.69 8.71
N GLY A 227 21.25 -7.38 8.69
CA GLY A 227 22.45 -6.73 9.24
C GLY A 227 23.64 -6.62 8.29
N GLU A 228 23.54 -7.17 7.07
CA GLU A 228 24.58 -7.08 6.04
C GLU A 228 24.32 -5.90 5.08
N THR A 229 25.38 -5.21 4.65
CA THR A 229 25.28 -4.15 3.63
C THR A 229 24.91 -4.76 2.27
N ALA A 230 23.74 -4.44 1.76
CA ALA A 230 23.21 -4.96 0.49
C ALA A 230 23.58 -4.10 -0.72
N ALA A 231 23.71 -2.79 -0.54
CA ALA A 231 23.97 -1.83 -1.61
C ALA A 231 24.65 -0.56 -1.06
N VAL A 232 25.09 0.31 -1.95
CA VAL A 232 25.57 1.67 -1.61
C VAL A 232 24.80 2.68 -2.46
N VAL A 233 24.25 3.71 -1.81
CA VAL A 233 23.68 4.87 -2.48
C VAL A 233 24.79 5.90 -2.68
N VAL A 234 25.05 6.29 -3.92
CA VAL A 234 25.98 7.34 -4.31
C VAL A 234 25.17 8.55 -4.73
N HIS A 235 25.29 9.64 -3.98
CA HIS A 235 24.63 10.92 -4.21
C HIS A 235 25.67 11.95 -4.61
N ALA A 236 25.43 12.61 -5.75
CA ALA A 236 26.32 13.62 -6.30
C ALA A 236 25.67 15.00 -6.21
N VAL A 237 26.28 15.92 -5.47
CA VAL A 237 25.81 17.30 -5.36
C VAL A 237 26.65 18.18 -6.28
N PRO A 238 26.07 19.05 -7.13
CA PRO A 238 26.84 19.95 -7.98
C PRO A 238 27.80 20.83 -7.18
N ALA A 239 29.07 20.94 -7.59
CA ALA A 239 30.08 21.74 -6.89
C ALA A 239 29.72 23.23 -6.76
N ALA A 240 28.86 23.74 -7.65
CA ALA A 240 28.36 25.12 -7.61
C ALA A 240 27.32 25.37 -6.50
N ALA A 241 26.69 24.32 -5.96
CA ALA A 241 25.61 24.44 -4.97
C ALA A 241 26.13 24.60 -3.52
N GLU A 242 27.42 24.40 -3.28
CA GLU A 242 28.02 24.38 -1.93
C GLU A 242 28.00 25.75 -1.21
N ARG A 243 27.82 26.87 -1.95
CA ARG A 243 27.74 28.22 -1.35
C ARG A 243 26.55 28.45 -0.40
N LYS A 244 25.61 27.51 -0.26
CA LYS A 244 24.42 27.63 0.61
C LYS A 244 24.41 26.70 1.84
N LEU A 245 25.39 25.82 2.00
CA LEU A 245 25.42 24.84 3.11
C LEU A 245 26.44 25.17 4.22
N ALA A 246 27.16 26.29 4.09
CA ALA A 246 28.16 26.76 5.05
C ALA A 246 27.83 28.12 5.70
N ALA A 247 26.55 28.54 5.67
CA ALA A 247 26.04 29.73 6.36
C ALA A 247 25.05 29.33 7.45
#